data_AF-A0A9P5LG21-F1
#
_entry.id   AF-A0A9P5LG21-F1
#
_cell.length_a   1.000
_cell.length_b   1.000
_cell.length_c   1.000
_cell.angle_alpha   90.00
_cell.angle_beta   90.00
_cell.angle_gamma   90.00
#
_symmetry.space_group_name_H-M   'P 1'
#
loop_
_entity.id
_entity.type
_entity.pdbx_description
1 polymer ?
#
loop_
_entity_poly.entity_id
_entity_poly.type
_entity_poly.pdbx_seq_one_letter_code
_entity_poly.pdbx_strand_id
1 'polypeptide(L)'
;MEAATGARLLGEVEEASLEEMLHGVRSALTLALEPASPGNRASTQGQIRATKSTHMQPLDQLAARRFHVTKAAGVSLSGRHLPLLYKIVSGLVSPPHLHALLIIDLDGRFDSTRLTCGESHLRHVYVQRPARSSPERLRAVVTEAEGFMLYGDGAHASAARQWWGTIVVGGLGAGDIAAGWKGWLRVDREHIRAFALGISAEEAMEQRGRRQDAVDAAGWAATSEWGGFSFKGVDNRDEADEDQEDREDQSNSQV
;
A
#
# COMPACT_ATOMS: atom_id res chain seq x y z
N MET A 1 -41.98 -11.47 -9.71
CA MET A 1 -41.67 -10.56 -8.58
C MET A 1 -40.60 -11.23 -7.73
N GLU A 2 -39.32 -10.99 -8.02
CA GLU A 2 -38.20 -11.60 -7.26
C GLU A 2 -36.95 -10.69 -7.27
N ALA A 3 -37.17 -9.36 -7.31
CA ALA A 3 -36.10 -8.36 -7.29
C ALA A 3 -35.89 -7.73 -5.90
N ALA A 4 -36.47 -8.31 -4.84
CA ALA A 4 -36.50 -7.69 -3.50
C ALA A 4 -35.43 -8.22 -2.54
N THR A 5 -34.70 -9.30 -2.88
CA THR A 5 -33.79 -9.97 -1.93
C THR A 5 -32.33 -9.52 -2.06
N GLY A 6 -31.99 -8.71 -3.07
CA GLY A 6 -30.60 -8.35 -3.39
C GLY A 6 -30.06 -7.03 -2.81
N ALA A 7 -30.89 -6.21 -2.17
CA ALA A 7 -30.52 -4.83 -1.81
C ALA A 7 -30.22 -4.59 -0.32
N ARG A 8 -30.19 -5.63 0.52
CA ARG A 8 -30.06 -5.50 1.99
C ARG A 8 -28.77 -6.08 2.60
N LEU A 9 -27.73 -6.30 1.80
CA LEU A 9 -26.39 -6.75 2.27
C LEU A 9 -25.29 -5.71 2.03
N LEU A 10 -25.64 -4.42 2.11
CA LEU A 10 -24.68 -3.31 2.19
C LEU A 10 -24.98 -2.43 3.41
N GLY A 11 -25.43 -3.06 4.50
CA GLY A 11 -25.55 -2.43 5.80
C GLY A 11 -24.32 -2.79 6.61
N GLU A 12 -23.54 -1.77 6.96
CA GLU A 12 -22.52 -1.79 8.01
C GLU A 12 -21.33 -2.72 7.72
N VAL A 13 -20.31 -2.17 7.06
CA VAL A 13 -18.95 -2.67 7.29
C VAL A 13 -18.64 -2.30 8.73
N GLU A 14 -18.85 -3.24 9.64
CA GLU A 14 -18.41 -3.13 11.03
C GLU A 14 -16.88 -2.91 10.97
N GLU A 15 -16.48 -1.66 11.25
CA GLU A 15 -15.07 -1.29 11.23
C GLU A 15 -14.39 -2.04 12.37
N ALA A 16 -13.53 -2.96 11.99
CA ALA A 16 -12.82 -3.82 12.92
C ALA A 16 -12.09 -3.01 13.99
N SER A 17 -12.19 -3.45 15.25
CA SER A 17 -11.36 -2.87 16.30
C SER A 17 -9.87 -3.13 16.00
N LEU A 18 -8.98 -2.29 16.54
CA LEU A 18 -7.53 -2.46 16.39
C LEU A 18 -7.09 -3.87 16.86
N GLU A 19 -7.68 -4.36 17.95
CA GLU A 19 -7.44 -5.71 18.49
C GLU A 19 -7.82 -6.81 17.48
N GLU A 20 -8.98 -6.69 16.83
CA GLU A 20 -9.40 -7.64 15.79
C GLU A 20 -8.49 -7.60 14.56
N MET A 21 -8.03 -6.42 14.16
CA MET A 21 -7.11 -6.27 13.04
C MET A 21 -5.76 -6.93 13.33
N LEU A 22 -5.18 -6.68 14.51
CA LEU A 22 -3.90 -7.25 14.90
C LEU A 22 -4.00 -8.75 15.19
N HIS A 23 -5.14 -9.21 15.72
CA HIS A 23 -5.47 -10.64 15.81
C HIS A 23 -5.50 -11.32 14.43
N GLY A 24 -6.09 -10.67 13.42
CA GLY A 24 -6.08 -11.14 12.03
C GLY A 24 -4.66 -11.29 11.47
N VAL A 25 -3.79 -10.31 11.73
CA VAL A 25 -2.38 -10.35 11.31
C VAL A 25 -1.64 -11.51 11.97
N ARG A 26 -1.79 -11.71 13.29
CA ARG A 26 -1.19 -12.86 14.01
C ARG A 26 -1.63 -14.20 13.43
N SER A 27 -2.91 -14.32 13.09
CA SER A 27 -3.49 -15.54 12.50
C SER A 27 -2.91 -15.81 11.10
N ALA A 28 -2.86 -14.78 10.25
CA ALA A 28 -2.29 -14.89 8.89
C ALA A 28 -0.81 -15.25 8.91
N LEU A 29 -0.03 -14.65 9.83
CA LEU A 29 1.38 -14.97 10.02
C LEU A 29 1.60 -16.41 10.46
N THR A 30 0.78 -16.91 11.37
CA THR A 30 0.86 -18.30 11.84
C THR A 30 0.64 -19.26 10.67
N LEU A 31 -0.41 -19.03 9.86
CA LEU A 31 -0.70 -19.85 8.68
C LEU A 31 0.37 -19.78 7.59
N ALA A 32 1.00 -18.62 7.42
CA ALA A 32 2.04 -18.42 6.41
C ALA A 32 3.37 -19.12 6.77
N LEU A 33 3.57 -19.47 8.04
CA LEU A 33 4.84 -19.95 8.58
C LEU A 33 4.82 -21.41 9.03
N GLU A 34 3.64 -22.05 9.08
CA GLU A 34 3.51 -23.49 9.28
C GLU A 34 4.02 -24.27 8.04
N PRO A 35 4.86 -25.31 8.21
CA PRO A 35 5.30 -26.15 7.10
C PRO A 35 4.11 -26.88 6.48
N ALA A 36 3.98 -26.80 5.15
CA ALA A 36 2.86 -27.32 4.40
C ALA A 36 2.63 -28.83 4.65
N SER A 37 1.61 -29.17 5.44
CA SER A 37 1.02 -30.50 5.42
C SER A 37 0.01 -30.56 4.26
N PRO A 38 0.15 -31.49 3.30
CA PRO A 38 -0.72 -31.56 2.13
C PRO A 38 -2.07 -32.14 2.54
N GLY A 39 -2.98 -31.31 3.05
CA GLY A 39 -4.29 -31.80 3.45
C GLY A 39 -5.28 -30.78 3.99
N ASN A 40 -4.85 -29.60 4.43
CA ASN A 40 -5.79 -28.62 4.98
C ASN A 40 -5.44 -27.20 4.52
N ARG A 41 -5.92 -26.84 3.32
CA ARG A 41 -6.30 -25.44 3.06
C ARG A 41 -7.62 -25.20 3.79
N ALA A 42 -7.58 -25.20 5.12
CA ALA A 42 -8.70 -24.74 5.91
C ALA A 42 -8.87 -23.26 5.57
N SER A 43 -10.01 -22.94 4.97
CA SER A 43 -10.51 -21.59 4.82
C SER A 43 -10.28 -20.83 6.12
N THR A 44 -9.57 -19.71 6.06
CA THR A 44 -9.56 -18.70 7.11
C THR A 44 -11.00 -18.29 7.38
N GLN A 45 -11.63 -18.95 8.34
CA GLN A 45 -12.96 -18.63 8.85
C GLN A 45 -12.85 -17.57 9.96
N GLY A 46 -11.87 -16.67 9.85
CA GLY A 46 -11.98 -15.32 10.38
C GLY A 46 -12.64 -14.51 9.28
N GLN A 47 -13.81 -13.93 9.57
CA GLN A 47 -14.67 -13.13 8.69
C GLN A 47 -14.08 -12.86 7.31
N ILE A 48 -14.76 -13.31 6.25
CA ILE A 48 -14.46 -12.93 4.86
C ILE A 48 -14.56 -11.39 4.79
N ARG A 49 -13.46 -10.69 5.09
CA ARG A 49 -13.41 -9.24 5.06
C ARG A 49 -13.16 -8.84 3.63
N ALA A 50 -14.03 -7.96 3.12
CA ALA A 50 -13.78 -7.27 1.86
C ALA A 50 -12.39 -6.59 1.94
N THR A 51 -11.73 -6.45 0.80
CA THR A 51 -10.46 -5.72 0.71
C THR A 51 -10.68 -4.29 1.21
N LYS A 52 -9.92 -3.87 2.23
CA LYS A 52 -9.96 -2.50 2.74
C LYS A 52 -9.65 -1.52 1.62
N SER A 53 -10.40 -0.42 1.55
CA SER A 53 -10.13 0.62 0.56
C SER A 53 -8.79 1.26 0.85
N THR A 54 -7.96 1.35 -0.16
CA THR A 54 -6.69 2.09 -0.15
C THR A 54 -6.89 3.55 -0.57
N HIS A 55 -8.12 3.92 -0.91
CA HIS A 55 -8.50 5.17 -1.58
C HIS A 55 -7.76 5.44 -2.90
N MET A 56 -7.07 4.42 -3.42
CA MET A 56 -6.52 4.40 -4.76
C MET A 56 -7.47 3.60 -5.65
N GLN A 57 -8.40 4.30 -6.30
CA GLN A 57 -9.48 3.67 -7.07
C GLN A 57 -9.02 2.57 -8.03
N PRO A 58 -7.92 2.71 -8.81
CA PRO A 58 -7.45 1.62 -9.68
C PRO A 58 -7.03 0.36 -8.92
N LEU A 59 -6.42 0.52 -7.74
CA LEU A 59 -6.00 -0.59 -6.89
C LEU A 59 -7.20 -1.26 -6.23
N ASP A 60 -8.13 -0.47 -5.69
CA ASP A 60 -9.33 -0.98 -5.02
C ASP A 60 -10.22 -1.78 -6.00
N GLN A 61 -10.34 -1.31 -7.24
CA GLN A 61 -11.06 -2.04 -8.29
C GLN A 61 -10.38 -3.37 -8.67
N LEU A 62 -9.04 -3.40 -8.75
CA LEU A 62 -8.30 -4.65 -9.00
C LEU A 62 -8.47 -5.64 -7.84
N ALA A 63 -8.37 -5.15 -6.61
CA ALA A 63 -8.54 -5.94 -5.40
C ALA A 63 -9.96 -6.52 -5.34
N ALA A 64 -10.98 -5.72 -5.66
CA ALA A 64 -12.37 -6.17 -5.75
C ALA A 64 -12.56 -7.24 -6.84
N ARG A 65 -12.03 -7.04 -8.05
CA ARG A 65 -12.09 -8.05 -9.15
C ARG A 65 -11.47 -9.38 -8.72
N ARG A 66 -10.29 -9.34 -8.11
CA ARG A 66 -9.63 -10.54 -7.57
C ARG A 66 -10.47 -11.20 -6.49
N PHE A 67 -11.00 -10.42 -5.55
CA PHE A 67 -11.81 -10.94 -4.46
C PHE A 67 -13.08 -11.63 -4.97
N HIS A 68 -13.73 -11.08 -6.00
CA HIS A 68 -14.89 -11.71 -6.63
C HIS A 68 -14.60 -13.13 -7.12
N VAL A 69 -13.42 -13.36 -7.72
CA VAL A 69 -12.99 -14.64 -8.30
C VAL A 69 -12.42 -15.59 -7.25
N THR A 70 -11.51 -15.11 -6.42
CA THR A 70 -10.68 -15.95 -5.54
C THR A 70 -11.20 -16.06 -4.12
N LYS A 71 -12.09 -15.14 -3.70
CA LYS A 71 -12.51 -14.93 -2.31
C LYS A 71 -11.34 -14.70 -1.32
N ALA A 72 -10.15 -14.42 -1.84
CA ALA A 72 -8.99 -14.07 -1.04
C ALA A 72 -8.92 -12.55 -0.87
N ALA A 73 -8.95 -12.10 0.37
CA ALA A 73 -8.76 -10.69 0.73
C ALA A 73 -7.28 -10.28 0.65
N GLY A 74 -7.02 -8.99 0.86
CA GLY A 74 -5.67 -8.42 0.94
C GLY A 74 -5.00 -8.17 -0.41
N VAL A 75 -4.11 -7.16 -0.42
CA VAL A 75 -3.28 -6.80 -1.57
C VAL A 75 -1.89 -7.38 -1.37
N SER A 76 -1.42 -8.19 -2.31
CA SER A 76 -0.06 -8.74 -2.26
C SER A 76 0.76 -8.25 -3.45
N LEU A 77 1.78 -7.45 -3.16
CA LEU A 77 2.65 -6.78 -4.12
C LEU A 77 3.93 -7.58 -4.37
N SER A 78 4.38 -7.60 -5.62
CA SER A 78 5.68 -8.14 -6.03
C SER A 78 6.42 -7.20 -6.98
N GLY A 79 7.67 -7.54 -7.32
CA GLY A 79 8.52 -6.69 -8.15
C GLY A 79 9.06 -5.47 -7.38
N ARG A 80 9.12 -4.31 -8.03
CA ARG A 80 9.57 -3.03 -7.46
C ARG A 80 8.42 -2.37 -6.70
N HIS A 81 7.97 -2.98 -5.60
CA HIS A 81 6.74 -2.59 -4.89
C HIS A 81 6.80 -1.30 -4.06
N LEU A 82 7.99 -0.86 -3.64
CA LEU A 82 8.15 0.30 -2.73
C LEU A 82 7.51 1.61 -3.24
N PRO A 83 7.63 2.01 -4.52
CA PRO A 83 6.97 3.21 -5.03
C PRO A 83 5.46 3.20 -4.87
N LEU A 84 4.82 2.05 -5.09
CA LEU A 84 3.38 1.90 -4.88
C LEU A 84 3.04 1.99 -3.39
N LEU A 85 3.84 1.34 -2.52
CA LEU A 85 3.67 1.44 -1.08
C LEU A 85 3.78 2.88 -0.59
N TYR A 86 4.79 3.64 -1.03
CA TYR A 86 4.94 5.04 -0.63
C TYR A 86 3.74 5.88 -1.06
N LYS A 87 3.21 5.65 -2.26
CA LYS A 87 2.00 6.33 -2.75
C LYS A 87 0.77 6.00 -1.91
N ILE A 88 0.56 4.72 -1.59
CA ILE A 88 -0.56 4.27 -0.75
C ILE A 88 -0.44 4.86 0.67
N VAL A 89 0.72 4.69 1.31
CA VAL A 89 0.94 5.17 2.68
C VAL A 89 0.77 6.68 2.76
N SER A 90 1.37 7.44 1.83
CA SER A 90 1.27 8.90 1.81
C SER A 90 -0.19 9.36 1.64
N GLY A 91 -0.97 8.70 0.78
CA GLY A 91 -2.38 9.00 0.60
C GLY A 91 -3.22 8.71 1.85
N LEU A 92 -3.03 7.54 2.46
CA LEU A 92 -3.79 7.12 3.64
C LEU A 92 -3.57 8.02 4.86
N VAL A 93 -2.34 8.50 5.11
CA VAL A 93 -2.05 9.29 6.31
C VAL A 93 -2.28 10.80 6.16
N SER A 94 -2.47 11.27 4.93
CA SER A 94 -2.72 12.67 4.59
C SER A 94 -4.22 12.98 4.54
N PRO A 95 -4.64 14.26 4.57
CA PRO A 95 -6.01 14.62 4.24
C PRO A 95 -6.38 14.10 2.84
N PRO A 96 -7.65 13.68 2.62
CA PRO A 96 -8.76 13.71 3.57
C PRO A 96 -8.84 12.48 4.50
N HIS A 97 -7.97 11.48 4.34
CA HIS A 97 -8.13 10.15 4.96
C HIS A 97 -7.62 10.09 6.40
N LEU A 98 -6.50 10.76 6.69
CA LEU A 98 -5.98 10.94 8.06
C LEU A 98 -5.90 9.64 8.87
N HIS A 99 -5.47 8.54 8.26
CA HIS A 99 -5.30 7.27 8.96
C HIS A 99 -4.00 7.18 9.76
N ALA A 100 -3.97 6.20 10.67
CA ALA A 100 -2.75 5.66 11.28
C ALA A 100 -2.45 4.25 10.75
N LEU A 101 -1.17 3.90 10.64
CA LEU A 101 -0.67 2.69 9.97
C LEU A 101 0.52 2.05 10.70
N LEU A 102 0.64 0.72 10.59
CA LEU A 102 1.80 -0.07 11.03
C LEU A 102 2.47 -0.66 9.81
N ILE A 103 3.77 -0.44 9.71
CA ILE A 103 4.63 -1.01 8.70
C ILE A 103 5.61 -1.95 9.40
N ILE A 104 5.55 -3.23 9.07
CA ILE A 104 6.52 -4.21 9.52
C ILE A 104 7.50 -4.44 8.38
N ASP A 105 8.69 -3.87 8.51
CA ASP A 105 9.74 -3.88 7.50
C ASP A 105 10.80 -4.93 7.85
N LEU A 106 10.58 -6.15 7.34
CA LEU A 106 11.43 -7.31 7.57
C LEU A 106 12.73 -7.27 6.75
N ASP A 107 12.70 -6.54 5.62
CA ASP A 107 13.84 -6.42 4.72
C ASP A 107 14.72 -5.20 5.03
N GLY A 108 14.26 -4.29 5.91
CA GLY A 108 14.94 -3.02 6.19
C GLY A 108 14.96 -2.08 4.98
N ARG A 109 14.03 -2.25 4.03
CA ARG A 109 14.02 -1.53 2.74
C ARG A 109 13.00 -0.40 2.68
N PHE A 110 12.08 -0.33 3.63
CA PHE A 110 11.13 0.77 3.70
C PHE A 110 11.85 2.03 4.19
N ASP A 111 11.71 3.14 3.49
CA ASP A 111 12.34 4.42 3.82
C ASP A 111 11.26 5.49 4.00
N SER A 112 11.04 5.93 5.23
CA SER A 112 10.02 6.93 5.57
C SER A 112 10.28 8.30 4.95
N THR A 113 11.52 8.61 4.56
CA THR A 113 11.86 9.87 3.89
C THR A 113 11.28 9.97 2.48
N ARG A 114 10.82 8.84 1.91
CA ARG A 114 10.18 8.77 0.59
C ARG A 114 8.67 8.96 0.64
N LEU A 115 8.10 9.23 1.82
CA LEU A 115 6.69 9.61 1.94
C LEU A 115 6.52 11.10 1.61
N THR A 116 5.46 11.45 0.91
CA THR A 116 5.14 12.85 0.53
C THR A 116 4.13 13.53 1.43
N CYS A 117 3.75 12.89 2.54
CA CYS A 117 2.87 13.54 3.50
C CYS A 117 3.65 14.58 4.32
N GLY A 118 2.94 15.60 4.82
CA GLY A 118 3.54 16.59 5.71
C GLY A 118 4.11 15.95 6.98
N GLU A 119 5.10 16.58 7.60
CA GLU A 119 5.80 16.03 8.78
C GLU A 119 4.84 15.70 9.94
N SER A 120 3.79 16.51 10.10
CA SER A 120 2.72 16.26 11.08
C SER A 120 1.95 14.97 10.82
N HIS A 121 1.97 14.42 9.60
CA HIS A 121 1.34 13.16 9.22
C HIS A 121 2.27 11.95 9.42
N LEU A 122 3.60 12.14 9.37
CA LEU A 122 4.58 11.06 9.53
C LEU A 122 4.52 10.40 10.91
N ARG A 123 4.18 11.15 11.96
CA ARG A 123 4.02 10.61 13.33
C ARG A 123 2.92 9.55 13.48
N HIS A 124 2.12 9.33 12.43
CA HIS A 124 1.04 8.36 12.39
C HIS A 124 1.40 7.11 11.55
N VAL A 125 2.65 7.03 11.06
CA VAL A 125 3.22 5.84 10.41
C VAL A 125 4.19 5.18 11.39
N TYR A 126 3.76 4.09 12.00
CA TYR A 126 4.60 3.31 12.91
C TYR A 126 5.40 2.28 12.12
N VAL A 127 6.72 2.35 12.17
CA VAL A 127 7.59 1.42 11.45
C VAL A 127 8.31 0.51 12.44
N GLN A 128 8.12 -0.80 12.29
CA GLN A 128 8.80 -1.83 13.07
C GLN A 128 9.77 -2.59 12.17
N ARG A 129 11.05 -2.61 12.55
CA ARG A 129 12.13 -3.29 11.82
C ARG A 129 12.77 -4.39 12.70
N PRO A 130 12.19 -5.59 12.75
CA PRO A 130 12.76 -6.65 13.56
C PRO A 130 14.07 -7.16 12.98
N ALA A 131 15.10 -7.28 13.82
CA ALA A 131 16.43 -7.72 13.40
C ALA A 131 16.51 -9.17 12.87
N ARG A 132 15.45 -9.98 13.06
CA ARG A 132 15.36 -11.36 12.55
C ARG A 132 13.93 -11.70 12.16
N SER A 133 13.79 -12.37 11.02
CA SER A 133 12.51 -12.80 10.46
C SER A 133 12.18 -14.22 10.92
N SER A 134 11.78 -14.39 12.19
CA SER A 134 11.22 -15.67 12.67
C SER A 134 9.73 -15.53 12.99
N PRO A 135 8.94 -16.62 12.90
CA PRO A 135 7.50 -16.59 13.19
C PRO A 135 7.17 -16.10 14.59
N GLU A 136 7.88 -16.59 15.59
CA GLU A 136 7.71 -16.23 16.99
C GLU A 136 8.03 -14.75 17.19
N ARG A 137 9.08 -14.26 16.53
CA ARG A 137 9.48 -12.86 16.61
C ARG A 137 8.49 -11.95 15.90
N LEU A 138 7.93 -12.37 14.78
CA LEU A 138 6.94 -11.60 14.06
C LEU A 138 5.61 -11.54 14.83
N ARG A 139 5.21 -12.63 15.49
CA ARG A 139 4.11 -12.65 16.47
C ARG A 139 4.38 -11.71 17.64
N ALA A 140 5.60 -11.72 18.19
CA ALA A 140 6.01 -10.84 19.27
C ALA A 140 5.99 -9.37 18.84
N VAL A 141 6.49 -9.04 17.64
CA VAL A 141 6.48 -7.68 17.08
C VAL A 141 5.06 -7.16 16.90
N VAL A 142 4.14 -7.99 16.40
CA VAL A 142 2.73 -7.60 16.28
C VAL A 142 2.10 -7.36 17.66
N THR A 143 2.43 -8.20 18.64
CA THR A 143 1.92 -8.06 20.02
C THR A 143 2.52 -6.84 20.74
N GLU A 144 3.79 -6.55 20.51
CA GLU A 144 4.46 -5.36 21.04
C GLU A 144 3.91 -4.10 20.37
N ALA A 145 3.69 -4.14 19.06
CA ALA A 145 3.06 -3.05 18.33
C ALA A 145 1.61 -2.83 18.81
N GLU A 146 0.85 -3.91 19.10
CA GLU A 146 -0.47 -3.84 19.74
C GLU A 146 -0.42 -3.12 21.08
N GLY A 147 0.45 -3.55 22.00
CA GLY A 147 0.60 -2.94 23.32
C GLY A 147 1.04 -1.48 23.24
N PHE A 148 2.00 -1.15 22.38
CA PHE A 148 2.44 0.22 22.14
C PHE A 148 1.32 1.08 21.54
N MET A 149 0.54 0.55 20.59
CA MET A 149 -0.50 1.33 19.92
C MET A 149 -1.75 1.53 20.76
N LEU A 150 -2.11 0.56 21.61
CA LEU A 150 -3.27 0.66 22.49
C LEU A 150 -2.97 1.43 23.78
N TYR A 151 -1.77 1.26 24.33
CA TYR A 151 -1.46 1.74 25.69
C TYR A 151 -0.21 2.61 25.77
N GLY A 152 0.55 2.75 24.69
CA GLY A 152 1.78 3.54 24.69
C GLY A 152 1.51 5.03 24.52
N ASP A 153 2.17 5.85 25.35
CA ASP A 153 2.07 7.32 25.28
C ASP A 153 2.45 7.87 23.90
N GLY A 154 3.40 7.22 23.22
CA GLY A 154 3.84 7.60 21.88
C GLY A 154 2.76 7.40 20.80
N ALA A 155 1.77 6.52 21.04
CA ALA A 155 0.67 6.31 20.12
C ALA A 155 -0.51 7.27 20.34
N HIS A 156 -0.52 7.99 21.47
CA HIS A 156 -1.58 8.93 21.83
C HIS A 156 -1.77 10.04 20.79
N ALA A 157 -0.69 10.45 20.11
CA ALA A 157 -0.77 11.41 19.00
C ALA A 157 -1.73 10.95 17.89
N SER A 158 -1.92 9.65 17.72
CA SER A 158 -2.83 9.04 16.74
C SER A 158 -4.22 8.70 17.28
N ALA A 159 -4.54 9.00 18.54
CA ALA A 159 -5.81 8.60 19.17
C ALA A 159 -7.06 9.15 18.45
N ALA A 160 -6.94 10.29 17.78
CA ALA A 160 -8.03 10.90 17.00
C ALA A 160 -8.13 10.37 15.55
N ARG A 161 -7.26 9.44 15.15
CA ARG A 161 -7.20 8.90 13.78
C ARG A 161 -7.70 7.48 13.73
N GLN A 162 -8.46 7.17 12.69
CA GLN A 162 -8.86 5.81 12.42
C GLN A 162 -7.64 4.99 12.00
N TRP A 163 -7.55 3.81 12.59
CA TRP A 163 -6.48 2.87 12.32
C TRP A 163 -6.82 2.06 11.06
N TRP A 164 -5.99 2.16 10.01
CA TRP A 164 -6.33 1.56 8.71
C TRP A 164 -5.93 0.10 8.59
N GLY A 165 -4.68 -0.25 8.89
CA GLY A 165 -4.18 -1.60 8.58
C GLY A 165 -2.67 -1.79 8.68
N THR A 166 -2.27 -3.05 8.61
CA THR A 166 -0.87 -3.46 8.69
C THR A 166 -0.32 -3.71 7.29
N ILE A 167 0.83 -3.11 7.02
CA ILE A 167 1.61 -3.31 5.80
C ILE A 167 2.86 -4.11 6.17
N VAL A 168 3.10 -5.24 5.50
CA VAL A 168 4.31 -6.06 5.73
C VAL A 168 5.21 -5.99 4.51
N VAL A 169 6.48 -5.63 4.71
CA VAL A 169 7.51 -5.55 3.67
C VAL A 169 8.55 -6.64 3.92
N GLY A 170 8.83 -7.47 2.91
CA GLY A 170 9.86 -8.51 2.98
C GLY A 170 9.40 -9.88 3.50
N GLY A 171 8.09 -10.15 3.52
CA GLY A 171 7.51 -11.30 4.22
C GLY A 171 6.58 -12.20 3.42
N LEU A 172 6.15 -13.29 4.06
CA LEU A 172 5.17 -14.25 3.54
C LEU A 172 3.74 -13.70 3.74
N GLY A 173 3.30 -12.79 2.87
CA GLY A 173 1.88 -12.57 2.56
C GLY A 173 0.92 -12.14 3.69
N ALA A 174 1.41 -11.75 4.87
CA ALA A 174 0.55 -11.34 5.98
C ALA A 174 0.31 -9.82 5.99
N GLY A 175 -0.84 -9.40 6.51
CA GLY A 175 -1.25 -8.00 6.57
C GLY A 175 -2.36 -7.64 5.58
N ASP A 176 -2.86 -6.41 5.69
CA ASP A 176 -3.83 -5.85 4.75
C ASP A 176 -3.16 -5.59 3.39
N ILE A 177 -1.90 -5.16 3.41
CA ILE A 177 -0.98 -5.15 2.27
C ILE A 177 0.28 -5.95 2.63
N ALA A 178 0.65 -6.89 1.78
CA ALA A 178 1.92 -7.62 1.89
C ALA A 178 2.77 -7.37 0.65
N ALA A 179 4.03 -7.00 0.83
CA ALA A 179 4.98 -6.77 -0.25
C ALA A 179 6.18 -7.70 -0.11
N GLY A 180 6.46 -8.47 -1.15
CA GLY A 180 7.56 -9.43 -1.12
C GLY A 180 7.85 -10.06 -2.48
N TRP A 181 8.64 -11.13 -2.48
CA TRP A 181 9.03 -11.83 -3.71
C TRP A 181 7.84 -12.54 -4.39
N LYS A 182 6.79 -12.86 -3.63
CA LYS A 182 5.57 -13.51 -4.12
C LYS A 182 4.38 -12.61 -3.82
N GLY A 183 3.72 -12.15 -4.88
CA GLY A 183 2.54 -11.29 -4.81
C GLY A 183 1.82 -11.25 -6.14
N TRP A 184 0.50 -11.05 -6.07
CA TRP A 184 -0.39 -11.14 -7.22
C TRP A 184 -0.42 -9.88 -8.08
N LEU A 185 0.00 -8.74 -7.53
CA LEU A 185 0.16 -7.48 -8.25
C LEU A 185 1.64 -7.14 -8.39
N ARG A 186 2.16 -7.22 -9.60
CA ARG A 186 3.56 -6.94 -9.91
C ARG A 186 3.75 -5.46 -10.25
N VAL A 187 4.68 -4.80 -9.58
CA VAL A 187 5.06 -3.41 -9.87
C VAL A 187 6.39 -3.38 -10.61
N ASP A 188 6.43 -2.72 -11.75
CA ASP A 188 7.64 -2.46 -12.53
C ASP A 188 7.68 -0.99 -12.98
N ARG A 189 8.82 -0.54 -13.51
CA ARG A 189 8.85 0.74 -14.24
C ARG A 189 7.96 0.63 -15.46
N GLU A 190 7.24 1.69 -15.76
CA GLU A 190 6.43 1.76 -16.97
C GLU A 190 7.30 1.48 -18.20
N HIS A 191 6.76 0.72 -19.15
CA HIS A 191 7.54 0.23 -20.27
C HIS A 191 7.92 1.38 -21.20
N ILE A 192 9.22 1.68 -21.26
CA ILE A 192 9.79 2.63 -22.21
C ILE A 192 10.22 1.85 -23.43
N ARG A 193 9.66 2.20 -24.59
CA ARG A 193 9.97 1.57 -25.89
C ARG A 193 11.49 1.39 -26.02
N ALA A 194 11.95 0.16 -26.30
CA ALA A 194 13.37 -0.12 -26.52
C ALA A 194 13.90 0.63 -27.76
N PHE A 195 15.23 0.71 -27.90
CA PHE A 195 15.83 1.17 -29.15
C PHE A 195 15.29 0.37 -30.33
N ALA A 196 15.09 1.03 -31.47
CA ALA A 196 14.67 0.35 -32.69
C ALA A 196 15.72 -0.71 -33.07
N LEU A 197 15.24 -1.89 -33.48
CA LEU A 197 16.11 -2.93 -34.02
C LEU A 197 16.86 -2.38 -35.25
N GLY A 198 18.20 -2.38 -35.19
CA GLY A 198 19.06 -1.88 -36.26
C GLY A 198 19.63 -0.47 -36.07
N ILE A 199 19.38 0.19 -34.94
CA ILE A 199 20.06 1.46 -34.62
C ILE A 199 21.56 1.23 -34.39
N SER A 200 22.40 2.13 -34.89
CA SER A 200 23.83 2.11 -34.61
C SER A 200 24.14 2.56 -33.17
N ALA A 201 25.34 2.22 -32.68
CA ALA A 201 25.78 2.65 -31.34
C ALA A 201 25.88 4.18 -31.23
N GLU A 202 26.27 4.87 -32.30
CA GLU A 202 26.40 6.33 -32.35
C GLU A 202 25.02 7.01 -32.28
N GLU A 203 24.07 6.56 -33.10
CA GLU A 203 22.67 7.03 -33.05
C GLU A 203 21.99 6.72 -31.70
N ALA A 204 22.34 5.61 -31.06
CA ALA A 204 21.87 5.29 -29.71
C ALA A 204 22.43 6.26 -28.65
N MET A 205 23.67 6.74 -28.81
CA MET A 205 24.26 7.75 -27.92
C MET A 205 23.64 9.14 -28.13
N GLU A 206 23.32 9.52 -29.37
CA GLU A 206 22.60 10.78 -29.65
C GLU A 206 21.19 10.80 -29.05
N GLN A 207 20.55 9.64 -28.98
CA GLN A 207 19.23 9.48 -28.36
C GLN A 207 19.28 9.31 -26.84
N ARG A 208 20.48 9.19 -26.24
CA ARG A 208 20.65 8.90 -24.81
C ARG A 208 20.02 9.96 -23.91
N GLY A 209 20.21 11.25 -24.21
CA GLY A 209 19.64 12.35 -23.42
C GLY A 209 18.12 12.29 -23.38
N ARG A 210 17.48 12.29 -24.55
CA ARG A 210 16.01 12.19 -24.67
C ARG A 210 15.44 10.92 -24.03
N ARG A 211 16.17 9.80 -24.10
CA ARG A 211 15.76 8.56 -23.40
C ARG A 211 15.89 8.70 -21.90
N GLN A 212 16.95 9.32 -21.40
CA GLN A 212 17.13 9.53 -19.98
C GLN A 212 15.98 10.38 -19.44
N ASP A 213 15.62 11.46 -20.15
CA ASP A 213 14.45 12.28 -19.83
C ASP A 213 13.15 11.47 -19.85
N ALA A 214 12.98 10.60 -20.85
CA ALA A 214 11.81 9.70 -20.93
C ALA A 214 11.80 8.65 -19.81
N VAL A 215 12.95 8.19 -19.33
CA VAL A 215 13.09 7.26 -18.19
C VAL A 215 12.80 7.97 -16.87
N ASP A 216 13.25 9.20 -16.74
CA ASP A 216 13.04 10.01 -15.55
C ASP A 216 11.58 10.46 -15.46
N ALA A 217 10.96 10.77 -16.59
CA ALA A 217 9.52 11.02 -16.70
C ALA A 217 8.67 9.73 -16.57
N ALA A 218 9.22 8.55 -16.90
CA ALA A 218 8.44 7.30 -16.91
C ALA A 218 7.95 6.93 -15.51
N GLY A 219 6.65 6.68 -15.42
CA GLY A 219 6.00 6.28 -14.20
C GLY A 219 6.28 4.82 -13.83
N TRP A 220 5.34 4.28 -13.06
CA TRP A 220 5.32 2.92 -12.61
C TRP A 220 4.06 2.24 -13.14
N ALA A 221 4.16 0.94 -13.41
CA ALA A 221 3.02 0.13 -13.81
C ALA A 221 2.81 -1.00 -12.80
N ALA A 222 1.57 -1.16 -12.36
CA ALA A 222 1.14 -2.29 -11.54
C ALA A 222 0.29 -3.23 -12.41
N THR A 223 0.67 -4.50 -12.52
CA THR A 223 0.06 -5.48 -13.43
C THR A 223 -0.26 -6.80 -12.74
N SER A 224 -1.37 -7.42 -13.12
CA SER A 224 -1.85 -8.70 -12.59
C SER A 224 -2.71 -9.41 -13.64
N GLU A 225 -3.15 -10.64 -13.36
CA GLU A 225 -4.11 -11.36 -14.21
C GLU A 225 -5.50 -10.70 -14.27
N TRP A 226 -5.83 -9.81 -13.32
CA TRP A 226 -7.11 -9.07 -13.29
C TRP A 226 -7.02 -7.66 -13.88
N GLY A 227 -5.90 -7.34 -14.54
CA GLY A 227 -5.63 -6.05 -15.18
C GLY A 227 -4.45 -5.30 -14.54
N GLY A 228 -4.32 -4.02 -14.87
CA GLY A 228 -3.24 -3.16 -14.38
C GLY A 228 -3.55 -1.67 -14.49
N PHE A 229 -2.67 -0.85 -13.91
CA PHE A 229 -2.73 0.60 -13.97
C PHE A 229 -1.32 1.22 -13.91
N SER A 230 -1.17 2.42 -14.47
CA SER A 230 0.05 3.22 -14.34
C SER A 230 -0.13 4.30 -13.26
N PHE A 231 0.96 4.69 -12.61
CA PHE A 231 0.99 5.78 -11.63
C PHE A 231 2.36 6.51 -11.66
N LYS A 232 2.35 7.83 -11.49
CA LYS A 232 3.59 8.59 -11.31
C LYS A 232 4.24 8.30 -9.95
N GLY A 233 5.58 8.28 -9.95
CA GLY A 233 6.39 8.19 -8.74
C GLY A 233 6.29 9.45 -7.87
N VAL A 234 6.81 9.33 -6.66
CA VAL A 234 6.72 10.36 -5.61
C VAL A 234 7.55 11.62 -5.94
N ASP A 235 8.60 11.48 -6.76
CA ASP A 235 9.52 12.56 -7.12
C ASP A 235 8.97 13.53 -8.18
N ASN A 236 7.88 13.16 -8.88
CA ASN A 236 7.21 14.04 -9.84
C ASN A 236 6.11 14.81 -9.12
N ARG A 237 6.50 15.82 -8.34
CA ARG A 237 5.58 16.89 -7.94
C ARG A 237 5.09 17.54 -9.22
N ASP A 238 3.79 17.44 -9.50
CA ASP A 238 3.18 18.33 -10.48
C ASP A 238 3.28 19.73 -9.84
N GLU A 239 4.08 20.62 -10.42
CA GLU A 239 4.28 22.04 -10.03
C GLU A 239 2.97 22.88 -10.14
N ALA A 240 1.80 22.23 -10.17
CA ALA A 240 0.53 22.85 -10.54
C ALA A 240 -0.21 23.51 -9.37
N ASP A 241 0.21 23.31 -8.12
CA ASP A 241 -0.51 23.81 -6.93
C ASP A 241 0.16 25.03 -6.26
N GLU A 242 1.35 25.47 -6.69
CA GLU A 242 2.01 26.67 -6.12
C GLU A 242 1.52 27.99 -6.77
N ASP A 243 0.89 27.95 -7.95
CA ASP A 243 0.44 29.15 -8.67
C ASP A 243 -0.92 29.73 -8.20
N GLN A 244 -1.56 29.09 -7.21
CA GLN A 244 -2.91 29.50 -6.78
C GLN A 244 -2.93 30.34 -5.49
N GLU A 245 -1.90 30.27 -4.63
CA GLU A 245 -1.80 31.14 -3.44
C GLU A 245 -1.40 32.58 -3.79
N ASP A 246 -0.61 32.81 -4.84
CA ASP A 246 -0.15 34.17 -5.22
C ASP A 246 -1.22 35.02 -5.91
N ARG A 247 -2.36 34.44 -6.31
CA ARG A 247 -3.46 35.18 -6.98
C ARG A 247 -4.51 35.74 -6.02
N GLU A 248 -4.65 35.18 -4.83
CA GLU A 248 -5.66 35.66 -3.88
C GLU A 248 -5.21 36.93 -3.14
N ASP A 249 -3.91 37.08 -2.87
CA ASP A 249 -3.37 38.27 -2.17
C ASP A 249 -3.35 39.56 -3.02
N GLN A 250 -3.32 39.45 -4.36
CA GLN A 250 -3.39 40.64 -5.22
C GLN A 250 -4.82 41.18 -5.39
N SER A 251 -5.84 40.38 -5.06
CA SER A 251 -7.24 40.77 -5.23
C SER A 251 -7.80 41.57 -4.05
N ASN A 252 -7.13 41.57 -2.90
CA ASN A 252 -7.63 42.18 -1.66
C ASN A 252 -6.98 43.53 -1.31
N SER A 253 -6.17 44.10 -2.21
CA SER A 253 -5.52 45.41 -2.02
C SER A 253 -6.19 46.55 -2.81
N GLN A 254 -7.31 46.30 -3.48
CA GLN A 254 -8.09 47.34 -4.18
C GLN A 254 -9.57 47.30 -3.79
N VAL A 255 -9.89 47.65 -2.54
CA VAL A 255 -11.18 48.28 -2.17
C VAL A 255 -10.96 49.25 -1.02
#